data_AF-A0A061EPI5-F1
#
_entry.id   AF-A0A061EPI5-F1
#
_cell.length_a   1.000
_cell.length_b   1.000
_cell.length_c   1.000
_cell.angle_alpha   90.00
_cell.angle_beta   90.00
_cell.angle_gamma   90.00
#
_symmetry.space_group_name_H-M   'P 1'
#
loop_
_entity.id
_entity.type
_entity.pdbx_description
1 polymer ?
#
loop_
_entity_poly.entity_id
_entity_poly.type
_entity_poly.pdbx_seq_one_letter_code
_entity_poly.pdbx_strand_id
1 'polypeptide(L)'
;MSELSNRQIIIGIVFQVVTVELLFKTCFAKDVPANFVFGDSLVDVGNNNYIASLSKANYAPNGIDFGGPTGRFTNGRTIELGSPGFTPPYLAPTTRGPVVLQGVNYASGGGGILNHTGKIFGGRINFDAQLDNFENTRQDIISSIGAPAALELFQSALFSVTIGSNDFINNYFTPVVSAEEQKLVPPEVFVASMIGRFRLQLTRLYSLGARKIVVVNVGPIGCIPYERDLNPTAGDSCVSRPNQLAQLFNTELRSLVKELSTSLKGSFVVYADIYHIVADVLQNYESYGTQRCFDTGSFACCYVAGNFGGLIPCGPSSKVCPDRSKYVFWDPYHPSDAANVIIAKRLLDGDSNDITPMNIRQLPLYDTIGNLIELSKTAAEWRIAHVQKNEKRSAGATIPTESSFLWRSGRGNSYNLTAYTSQERKDVDAASNRNCCLFPLVVLHSPVRNNSLLF
;
A
#
# COMPACT_ATOMS: atom_id res chain seq x y z
N MET A 1 50.13 31.20 17.58
CA MET A 1 49.56 30.01 18.26
C MET A 1 48.03 29.97 18.24
N SER A 2 47.32 31.09 18.12
CA SER A 2 45.84 31.14 18.07
C SER A 2 45.23 30.60 16.76
N GLU A 3 45.86 30.81 15.61
CA GLU A 3 45.33 30.35 14.31
C GLU A 3 45.36 28.82 14.13
N LEU A 4 46.38 28.15 14.68
CA LEU A 4 46.48 26.69 14.66
C LEU A 4 45.38 26.02 15.51
N SER A 5 44.99 26.65 16.61
CA SER A 5 43.90 26.18 17.49
C SER A 5 42.53 26.26 16.81
N ASN A 6 42.22 27.39 16.16
CA ASN A 6 40.96 27.57 15.43
C ASN A 6 40.82 26.58 14.26
N ARG A 7 41.93 26.27 13.57
CA ARG A 7 41.93 25.31 12.45
C ARG A 7 41.63 23.89 12.92
N GLN A 8 42.13 23.49 14.08
CA GLN A 8 41.83 22.18 14.69
C GLN A 8 40.38 22.07 15.15
N ILE A 9 39.81 23.14 15.72
CA ILE A 9 38.40 23.19 16.13
C ILE A 9 37.47 23.07 14.91
N ILE A 10 37.76 23.81 13.82
CA ILE A 10 36.97 23.75 12.58
C ILE A 10 37.05 22.35 11.96
N ILE A 11 38.23 21.73 11.90
CA ILE A 11 38.40 20.36 11.41
C ILE A 11 37.59 19.38 12.28
N GLY A 12 37.60 19.54 13.60
CA GLY A 12 36.81 18.72 14.52
C GLY A 12 35.30 18.83 14.30
N ILE A 13 34.79 20.05 14.10
CA ILE A 13 33.36 20.30 13.81
C ILE A 13 32.98 19.73 12.45
N VAL A 14 33.79 19.95 11.41
CA VAL A 14 33.53 19.39 10.07
C VAL A 14 33.56 17.86 10.13
N PHE A 15 34.51 17.26 10.84
CA PHE A 15 34.57 15.81 11.02
C PHE A 15 33.36 15.29 11.79
N GLN A 16 32.89 15.97 12.84
CA GLN A 16 31.66 15.61 13.54
C GLN A 16 30.42 15.73 12.65
N VAL A 17 30.28 16.81 11.86
CA VAL A 17 29.16 16.98 10.92
C VAL A 17 29.19 15.90 9.83
N VAL A 18 30.36 15.63 9.25
CA VAL A 18 30.54 14.56 8.24
C VAL A 18 30.28 13.18 8.85
N THR A 19 30.70 12.93 10.09
CA THR A 19 30.45 11.66 10.78
C THR A 19 28.97 11.51 11.13
N VAL A 20 28.29 12.59 11.54
CA VAL A 20 26.84 12.61 11.77
C VAL A 20 26.09 12.38 10.45
N GLU A 21 26.48 13.05 9.36
CA GLU A 21 25.97 12.81 8.00
C GLU A 21 26.22 11.36 7.52
N LEU A 22 27.40 10.79 7.79
CA LEU A 22 27.71 9.39 7.48
C LEU A 22 26.94 8.40 8.36
N LEU A 23 26.72 8.72 9.64
CA LEU A 23 25.92 7.93 10.58
C LEU A 23 24.44 7.98 10.19
N PHE A 24 23.93 9.12 9.70
CA PHE A 24 22.59 9.20 9.09
C PHE A 24 22.50 8.52 7.72
N LYS A 25 23.63 8.33 7.02
CA LYS A 25 23.76 7.49 5.81
C LYS A 25 24.01 6.02 6.11
N THR A 26 24.06 5.60 7.39
CA THR A 26 23.87 4.17 7.67
C THR A 26 22.46 3.82 7.20
N CYS A 27 22.42 3.14 6.06
CA CYS A 27 21.20 2.59 5.52
C CYS A 27 20.69 1.63 6.61
N PHE A 28 19.70 2.06 7.40
CA PHE A 28 18.74 1.09 7.86
C PHE A 28 18.29 0.42 6.58
N ALA A 29 18.67 -0.84 6.39
CA ALA A 29 18.03 -1.68 5.39
C ALA A 29 16.55 -1.43 5.64
N LYS A 30 15.90 -0.72 4.70
CA LYS A 30 14.52 -0.31 4.87
C LYS A 30 13.77 -1.62 4.75
N ASP A 31 13.55 -2.28 5.88
CA ASP A 31 12.90 -3.58 5.92
C ASP A 31 11.64 -3.45 5.09
N VAL A 32 11.62 -4.19 4.00
CA VAL A 32 10.51 -4.14 3.07
C VAL A 32 9.31 -4.61 3.88
N PRO A 33 8.27 -3.78 4.02
CA PRO A 33 7.13 -4.15 4.84
C PRO A 33 6.50 -5.43 4.28
N ALA A 34 6.07 -6.32 5.18
CA ALA A 34 5.30 -7.49 4.77
C ALA A 34 4.09 -7.06 3.94
N ASN A 35 3.72 -7.85 2.93
CA ASN A 35 2.70 -7.46 1.96
C ASN A 35 1.56 -8.46 1.89
N PHE A 36 0.39 -8.08 2.39
CA PHE A 36 -0.82 -8.89 2.35
C PHE A 36 -1.73 -8.40 1.22
N VAL A 37 -1.97 -9.26 0.23
CA VAL A 37 -2.64 -8.89 -1.01
C VAL A 37 -4.01 -9.57 -1.07
N PHE A 38 -5.05 -8.79 -1.31
CA PHE A 38 -6.42 -9.22 -1.49
C PHE A 38 -6.90 -8.74 -2.86
N GLY A 39 -7.72 -9.54 -3.53
CA GLY A 39 -8.19 -9.12 -4.83
C GLY A 39 -8.78 -10.19 -5.72
N ASP A 40 -8.84 -9.87 -7.00
CA ASP A 40 -9.25 -10.78 -8.07
C ASP A 40 -8.07 -11.21 -8.96
N SER A 41 -8.36 -11.61 -10.20
CA SER A 41 -7.37 -12.06 -11.18
C SER A 41 -6.29 -11.03 -11.52
N LEU A 42 -6.53 -9.73 -11.29
CA LEU A 42 -5.54 -8.67 -11.53
C LEU A 42 -4.31 -8.78 -10.62
N VAL A 43 -4.48 -9.45 -9.48
CA VAL A 43 -3.42 -9.66 -8.48
C VAL A 43 -3.30 -11.10 -8.01
N ASP A 44 -4.05 -12.06 -8.58
CA ASP A 44 -3.91 -13.49 -8.28
C ASP A 44 -2.59 -14.05 -8.82
N VAL A 45 -1.85 -14.74 -7.95
CA VAL A 45 -0.55 -15.34 -8.23
C VAL A 45 -0.59 -16.88 -8.26
N GLY A 46 -1.79 -17.47 -8.25
CA GLY A 46 -2.00 -18.90 -8.41
C GLY A 46 -2.89 -19.57 -7.36
N ASN A 47 -3.68 -18.84 -6.57
CA ASN A 47 -4.62 -19.46 -5.64
C ASN A 47 -5.65 -20.33 -6.37
N ASN A 48 -6.09 -19.88 -7.54
CA ASN A 48 -7.06 -20.61 -8.36
C ASN A 48 -6.57 -22.00 -8.83
N ASN A 49 -5.27 -22.28 -8.74
CA ASN A 49 -4.70 -23.59 -9.09
C ASN A 49 -5.20 -24.69 -8.14
N TYR A 50 -5.44 -24.33 -6.89
CA TYR A 50 -5.74 -25.24 -5.78
C TYR A 50 -7.23 -25.44 -5.52
N ILE A 51 -8.09 -24.85 -6.34
CA ILE A 51 -9.56 -24.98 -6.25
C ILE A 51 -10.15 -25.49 -7.56
N ALA A 52 -11.32 -26.12 -7.49
CA ALA A 52 -12.06 -26.56 -8.67
C ALA A 52 -12.77 -25.36 -9.33
N SER A 53 -12.04 -24.67 -10.22
CA SER A 53 -12.49 -23.45 -10.90
C SER A 53 -12.34 -23.55 -12.42
N LEU A 54 -13.23 -22.89 -13.15
CA LEU A 54 -13.06 -22.58 -14.57
C LEU A 54 -12.22 -21.31 -14.79
N SER A 55 -12.07 -20.46 -13.78
CA SER A 55 -11.21 -19.28 -13.84
C SER A 55 -9.78 -19.69 -13.43
N LYS A 56 -9.00 -20.22 -14.38
CA LYS A 56 -7.61 -20.60 -14.16
C LYS A 56 -6.70 -20.03 -15.24
N ALA A 57 -5.46 -19.75 -14.87
CA ALA A 57 -4.40 -19.33 -15.80
C ALA A 57 -3.11 -20.16 -15.62
N ASN A 58 -3.25 -21.42 -15.19
CA ASN A 58 -2.13 -22.35 -14.95
C ASN A 58 -1.76 -23.20 -16.18
N TYR A 59 -2.03 -22.67 -17.37
CA TYR A 59 -1.72 -23.30 -18.64
C TYR A 59 -1.16 -22.27 -19.61
N ALA A 60 -0.37 -22.75 -20.57
CA ALA A 60 0.18 -21.92 -21.63
C ALA A 60 -0.95 -21.26 -22.47
N PRO A 61 -0.75 -20.03 -22.99
CA PRO A 61 0.50 -19.25 -22.97
C PRO A 61 0.65 -18.29 -21.77
N ASN A 62 -0.18 -18.38 -20.74
CA ASN A 62 -0.02 -17.52 -19.55
C ASN A 62 1.36 -17.73 -18.91
N GLY A 63 1.95 -16.66 -18.37
CA GLY A 63 3.27 -16.68 -17.76
C GLY A 63 4.44 -16.96 -18.72
N ILE A 64 4.25 -16.83 -20.04
CA ILE A 64 5.32 -17.04 -21.04
C ILE A 64 6.55 -16.15 -20.82
N ASP A 65 6.38 -14.95 -20.26
CA ASP A 65 7.46 -14.02 -19.88
C ASP A 65 7.88 -14.15 -18.41
N PHE A 66 7.31 -15.12 -17.70
CA PHE A 66 7.54 -15.38 -16.28
C PHE A 66 8.19 -16.76 -16.01
N GLY A 67 8.64 -17.45 -17.05
CA GLY A 67 9.20 -18.81 -16.94
C GLY A 67 8.16 -19.93 -16.90
N GLY A 68 6.87 -19.61 -17.08
CA GLY A 68 5.79 -20.58 -17.20
C GLY A 68 4.50 -20.16 -16.50
N PRO A 69 3.39 -20.89 -16.72
CA PRO A 69 2.09 -20.54 -16.17
C PRO A 69 2.02 -20.82 -14.67
N THR A 70 2.07 -19.76 -13.86
CA THR A 70 1.95 -19.84 -12.40
C THR A 70 0.50 -19.77 -11.90
N GLY A 71 -0.45 -19.43 -12.78
CA GLY A 71 -1.83 -19.06 -12.39
C GLY A 71 -2.08 -17.55 -12.39
N ARG A 72 -1.08 -16.72 -12.75
CA ARG A 72 -1.28 -15.31 -13.08
C ARG A 72 -2.02 -15.14 -14.40
N PHE A 73 -3.03 -14.30 -14.42
CA PHE A 73 -3.84 -13.98 -15.60
C PHE A 73 -3.15 -12.95 -16.50
N THR A 74 -1.90 -13.21 -16.88
CA THR A 74 -1.10 -12.34 -17.74
C THR A 74 0.05 -13.14 -18.38
N ASN A 75 0.81 -12.53 -19.29
CA ASN A 75 2.05 -13.11 -19.81
C ASN A 75 3.20 -13.08 -18.80
N GLY A 76 3.16 -12.21 -17.78
CA GLY A 76 4.26 -12.00 -16.84
C GLY A 76 3.81 -11.80 -15.39
N ARG A 77 4.13 -10.62 -14.84
CA ARG A 77 3.77 -10.18 -13.49
C ARG A 77 2.38 -9.55 -13.49
N THR A 78 1.65 -9.79 -12.40
CA THR A 78 0.41 -9.07 -12.06
C THR A 78 0.72 -7.67 -11.53
N ILE A 79 -0.29 -6.89 -11.14
CA ILE A 79 -0.09 -5.58 -10.49
C ILE A 79 0.48 -5.78 -9.10
N GLU A 80 1.80 -5.75 -8.98
CA GLU A 80 2.47 -6.04 -7.72
C GLU A 80 2.92 -4.79 -6.98
N LEU A 81 2.42 -4.67 -5.76
CA LEU A 81 2.64 -3.52 -4.90
C LEU A 81 3.49 -3.95 -3.72
N GLY A 82 4.71 -3.44 -3.61
CA GLY A 82 5.51 -3.54 -2.38
C GLY A 82 6.05 -4.93 -2.05
N SER A 83 7.16 -5.31 -2.69
CA SER A 83 8.30 -6.07 -2.14
C SER A 83 9.22 -6.44 -3.32
N PRO A 84 10.57 -6.51 -3.15
CA PRO A 84 11.44 -7.02 -4.21
C PRO A 84 11.24 -8.53 -4.48
N GLY A 85 10.50 -9.24 -3.61
CA GLY A 85 10.08 -10.63 -3.80
C GLY A 85 8.58 -10.76 -4.06
N PHE A 86 8.19 -11.71 -4.92
CA PHE A 86 6.81 -12.03 -5.23
C PHE A 86 6.06 -12.57 -3.99
N THR A 87 4.93 -11.95 -3.62
CA THR A 87 4.08 -12.45 -2.54
C THR A 87 3.47 -13.80 -2.95
N PRO A 88 3.62 -14.88 -2.16
CA PRO A 88 3.17 -16.21 -2.54
C PRO A 88 1.64 -16.39 -2.36
N PRO A 89 0.99 -17.28 -3.14
CA PRO A 89 -0.44 -17.57 -2.99
C PRO A 89 -0.72 -18.33 -1.69
N TYR A 90 -1.75 -17.93 -0.96
CA TYR A 90 -2.19 -18.54 0.30
C TYR A 90 -2.36 -20.06 0.20
N LEU A 91 -2.98 -20.55 -0.88
CA LEU A 91 -3.30 -21.98 -1.02
C LEU A 91 -2.11 -22.85 -1.44
N ALA A 92 -0.95 -22.27 -1.77
CA ALA A 92 0.23 -23.08 -2.09
C ALA A 92 0.76 -23.82 -0.85
N PRO A 93 1.10 -25.12 -0.97
CA PRO A 93 1.70 -25.89 0.14
C PRO A 93 3.00 -25.27 0.69
N THR A 94 3.70 -24.49 -0.12
CA THR A 94 4.95 -23.79 0.22
C THR A 94 4.73 -22.51 1.03
N THR A 95 3.50 -22.00 1.12
CA THR A 95 3.17 -20.76 1.84
C THR A 95 2.94 -21.04 3.31
N ARG A 96 4.00 -21.40 4.03
CA ARG A 96 3.96 -21.82 5.44
C ARG A 96 5.21 -21.36 6.19
N GLY A 97 5.15 -21.39 7.53
CA GLY A 97 6.30 -21.10 8.39
C GLY A 97 6.82 -19.67 8.19
N PRO A 98 8.14 -19.43 8.17
CA PRO A 98 8.69 -18.07 8.04
C PRO A 98 8.28 -17.32 6.76
N VAL A 99 7.82 -18.03 5.72
CA VAL A 99 7.38 -17.42 4.45
C VAL A 99 6.24 -16.44 4.67
N VAL A 100 5.28 -16.77 5.55
CA VAL A 100 4.09 -15.91 5.77
C VAL A 100 4.43 -14.59 6.47
N LEU A 101 5.61 -14.48 7.09
CA LEU A 101 6.10 -13.25 7.73
C LEU A 101 6.43 -12.16 6.72
N GLN A 102 6.66 -12.51 5.45
CA GLN A 102 6.91 -11.55 4.37
C GLN A 102 5.61 -11.09 3.69
N GLY A 103 4.47 -11.67 4.06
CA GLY A 103 3.18 -11.42 3.43
C GLY A 103 2.68 -12.59 2.60
N VAL A 104 1.39 -12.55 2.29
CA VAL A 104 0.65 -13.62 1.59
C VAL A 104 -0.39 -13.00 0.67
N ASN A 105 -0.61 -13.64 -0.48
CA ASN A 105 -1.59 -13.24 -1.47
C ASN A 105 -2.83 -14.14 -1.39
N TYR A 106 -3.98 -13.54 -1.09
CA TYR A 106 -5.28 -14.20 -0.93
C TYR A 106 -6.19 -14.03 -2.15
N ALA A 107 -5.75 -13.30 -3.17
CA ALA A 107 -6.55 -12.97 -4.33
C ALA A 107 -6.97 -14.20 -5.13
N SER A 108 -8.09 -14.11 -5.84
CA SER A 108 -8.65 -15.24 -6.59
C SER A 108 -9.34 -14.77 -7.86
N GLY A 109 -8.95 -15.35 -8.99
CA GLY A 109 -9.65 -15.17 -10.26
C GLY A 109 -11.16 -15.43 -10.15
N GLY A 110 -11.97 -14.51 -10.67
CA GLY A 110 -13.44 -14.55 -10.57
C GLY A 110 -14.01 -14.15 -9.20
N GLY A 111 -13.18 -13.86 -8.19
CA GLY A 111 -13.61 -13.33 -6.90
C GLY A 111 -14.18 -11.90 -7.01
N GLY A 112 -15.10 -11.54 -6.11
CA GLY A 112 -15.70 -10.22 -6.05
C GLY A 112 -15.97 -9.76 -4.61
N ILE A 113 -16.44 -8.51 -4.49
CA ILE A 113 -16.91 -7.91 -3.24
C ILE A 113 -18.13 -8.68 -2.72
N LEU A 114 -19.05 -9.01 -3.63
CA LEU A 114 -20.25 -9.77 -3.32
C LEU A 114 -19.97 -11.28 -3.36
N ASN A 115 -20.48 -12.03 -2.39
CA ASN A 115 -20.20 -13.47 -2.25
C ASN A 115 -20.68 -14.32 -3.45
N HIS A 116 -21.67 -13.84 -4.18
CA HIS A 116 -22.23 -14.53 -5.34
C HIS A 116 -21.53 -14.20 -6.67
N THR A 117 -20.65 -13.19 -6.68
CA THR A 117 -19.89 -12.83 -7.87
C THR A 117 -19.05 -14.02 -8.36
N GLY A 118 -18.98 -14.19 -9.69
CA GLY A 118 -18.19 -15.24 -10.33
C GLY A 118 -18.69 -16.67 -10.11
N LYS A 119 -19.93 -16.86 -9.66
CA LYS A 119 -20.56 -18.20 -9.49
C LYS A 119 -20.44 -19.08 -10.73
N ILE A 120 -20.47 -18.47 -11.93
CA ILE A 120 -20.32 -19.16 -13.21
C ILE A 120 -19.01 -19.95 -13.34
N PHE A 121 -17.98 -19.61 -12.56
CA PHE A 121 -16.68 -20.29 -12.59
C PHE A 121 -16.57 -21.45 -11.60
N GLY A 122 -17.61 -21.73 -10.79
CA GLY A 122 -17.56 -22.73 -9.74
C GLY A 122 -16.74 -22.26 -8.52
N GLY A 123 -15.54 -22.80 -8.35
CA GLY A 123 -14.62 -22.42 -7.27
C GLY A 123 -14.06 -21.00 -7.47
N ARG A 124 -14.20 -20.16 -6.44
CA ARG A 124 -13.64 -18.80 -6.36
C ARG A 124 -13.58 -18.38 -4.89
N ILE A 125 -12.64 -17.51 -4.52
CA ILE A 125 -12.51 -16.97 -3.17
C ILE A 125 -13.02 -15.52 -3.17
N ASN A 126 -14.26 -15.31 -2.70
CA ASN A 126 -14.80 -13.96 -2.52
C ASN A 126 -14.10 -13.22 -1.37
N PHE A 127 -14.26 -11.90 -1.27
CA PHE A 127 -13.45 -11.11 -0.34
C PHE A 127 -13.63 -11.51 1.13
N ASP A 128 -14.81 -11.94 1.58
CA ASP A 128 -14.97 -12.43 2.95
C ASP A 128 -14.15 -13.69 3.23
N ALA A 129 -14.13 -14.63 2.28
CA ALA A 129 -13.30 -15.83 2.39
C ALA A 129 -11.80 -15.50 2.33
N GLN A 130 -11.40 -14.44 1.60
CA GLN A 130 -10.02 -13.96 1.63
C GLN A 130 -9.66 -13.38 3.00
N LEU A 131 -10.59 -12.68 3.67
CA LEU A 131 -10.41 -12.20 5.04
C LEU A 131 -10.34 -13.36 6.05
N ASP A 132 -11.12 -14.42 5.86
CA ASP A 132 -11.02 -15.65 6.66
C ASP A 132 -9.63 -16.31 6.52
N ASN A 133 -9.12 -16.38 5.28
CA ASN A 133 -7.78 -16.91 5.01
C ASN A 133 -6.67 -16.06 5.67
N PHE A 134 -6.82 -14.74 5.67
CA PHE A 134 -5.91 -13.85 6.37
C PHE A 134 -6.01 -14.03 7.89
N GLU A 135 -7.21 -14.20 8.44
CA GLU A 135 -7.41 -14.45 9.87
C GLU A 135 -6.69 -15.74 10.32
N ASN A 136 -6.73 -16.80 9.50
CA ASN A 136 -5.94 -18.02 9.75
C ASN A 136 -4.44 -17.72 9.74
N THR A 137 -3.95 -17.05 8.69
CA THR A 137 -2.53 -16.68 8.57
C THR A 137 -2.07 -15.81 9.74
N ARG A 138 -2.94 -14.90 10.22
CA ARG A 138 -2.70 -14.07 11.38
C ARG A 138 -2.48 -14.91 12.64
N GLN A 139 -3.28 -15.95 12.86
CA GLN A 139 -3.09 -16.87 13.99
C GLN A 139 -1.78 -17.66 13.87
N ASP A 140 -1.41 -18.09 12.66
CA ASP A 140 -0.13 -18.76 12.41
C ASP A 140 1.06 -17.86 12.74
N ILE A 141 1.01 -16.59 12.32
CA ILE A 141 2.03 -15.58 12.64
C ILE A 141 2.12 -15.35 14.15
N ILE A 142 0.98 -15.14 14.82
CA ILE A 142 0.94 -14.95 16.29
C ILE A 142 1.54 -16.16 17.01
N SER A 143 1.22 -17.37 16.56
CA SER A 143 1.75 -18.61 17.15
C SER A 143 3.25 -18.78 16.91
N SER A 144 3.76 -18.25 15.80
CA SER A 144 5.16 -18.36 15.39
C SER A 144 6.09 -17.36 16.10
N ILE A 145 5.69 -16.08 16.16
CA ILE A 145 6.54 -14.98 16.66
C ILE A 145 6.00 -14.29 17.93
N GLY A 146 4.85 -14.74 18.44
CA GLY A 146 4.19 -14.15 19.60
C GLY A 146 3.34 -12.92 19.26
N ALA A 147 2.32 -12.65 20.09
CA ALA A 147 1.36 -11.58 19.85
C ALA A 147 1.99 -10.16 19.76
N PRO A 148 2.97 -9.77 20.60
CA PRO A 148 3.58 -8.44 20.50
C PRO A 148 4.31 -8.21 19.18
N ALA A 149 5.16 -9.15 18.74
CA ALA A 149 5.90 -9.03 17.49
C ALA A 149 4.98 -9.11 16.26
N ALA A 150 3.95 -9.97 16.31
CA ALA A 150 2.94 -10.04 15.27
C ALA A 150 2.18 -8.70 15.12
N LEU A 151 1.85 -8.04 16.23
CA LEU A 151 1.21 -6.72 16.19
C LEU A 151 2.10 -5.68 15.49
N GLU A 152 3.40 -5.65 15.77
CA GLU A 152 4.35 -4.74 15.12
C GLU A 152 4.49 -5.04 13.61
N LEU A 153 4.49 -6.33 13.24
CA LEU A 153 4.47 -6.76 11.85
C LEU A 153 3.22 -6.24 11.13
N PHE A 154 2.02 -6.45 11.67
CA PHE A 154 0.78 -6.00 11.02
C PHE A 154 0.63 -4.47 10.97
N GLN A 155 1.14 -3.74 11.96
CA GLN A 155 1.12 -2.28 11.94
C GLN A 155 2.04 -1.71 10.86
N SER A 156 3.17 -2.37 10.60
CA SER A 156 4.15 -1.94 9.61
C SER A 156 3.84 -2.42 8.18
N ALA A 157 3.14 -3.55 8.05
CA ALA A 157 2.79 -4.22 6.81
C ALA A 157 1.88 -3.38 5.88
N LEU A 158 2.00 -3.65 4.57
CA LEU A 158 1.11 -3.16 3.53
C LEU A 158 -0.04 -4.15 3.32
N PHE A 159 -1.25 -3.62 3.20
CA PHE A 159 -2.45 -4.36 2.84
C PHE A 159 -3.01 -3.75 1.57
N SER A 160 -3.08 -4.51 0.48
CA SER A 160 -3.62 -4.04 -0.80
C SER A 160 -4.89 -4.79 -1.15
N VAL A 161 -5.89 -4.07 -1.64
CA VAL A 161 -7.21 -4.62 -2.00
C VAL A 161 -7.56 -4.16 -3.42
N THR A 162 -7.49 -5.10 -4.38
CA THR A 162 -7.78 -4.87 -5.79
C THR A 162 -8.93 -5.78 -6.24
N ILE A 163 -10.16 -5.33 -6.04
CA ILE A 163 -11.36 -6.14 -6.30
C ILE A 163 -12.56 -5.27 -6.68
N GLY A 164 -13.45 -5.80 -7.51
CA GLY A 164 -14.74 -5.17 -7.85
C GLY A 164 -15.12 -5.30 -9.33
N SER A 165 -14.13 -5.49 -10.22
CA SER A 165 -14.38 -5.61 -11.66
C SER A 165 -15.30 -6.78 -12.00
N ASN A 166 -15.13 -7.90 -11.31
CA ASN A 166 -15.96 -9.10 -11.49
C ASN A 166 -17.42 -8.90 -11.05
N ASP A 167 -17.69 -8.03 -10.08
CA ASP A 167 -19.06 -7.75 -9.65
C ASP A 167 -19.87 -7.10 -10.79
N PHE A 168 -19.19 -6.39 -11.70
CA PHE A 168 -19.78 -5.93 -12.95
C PHE A 168 -19.75 -7.02 -14.03
N ILE A 169 -18.56 -7.46 -14.46
CA ILE A 169 -18.38 -8.28 -15.66
C ILE A 169 -18.98 -9.69 -15.48
N ASN A 170 -18.69 -10.31 -14.33
CA ASN A 170 -19.00 -11.71 -14.01
C ASN A 170 -20.16 -11.85 -13.02
N ASN A 171 -21.00 -10.81 -12.94
CA ASN A 171 -22.24 -10.81 -12.19
C ASN A 171 -23.26 -9.86 -12.84
N TYR A 172 -23.18 -8.55 -12.61
CA TYR A 172 -24.22 -7.60 -13.05
C TYR A 172 -24.45 -7.59 -14.56
N PHE A 173 -23.42 -7.70 -15.39
CA PHE A 173 -23.51 -7.73 -16.86
C PHE A 173 -23.50 -9.14 -17.47
N THR A 174 -23.50 -10.20 -16.66
CA THR A 174 -23.46 -11.58 -17.17
C THR A 174 -24.78 -11.98 -17.87
N PRO A 175 -24.82 -12.14 -19.21
CA PRO A 175 -26.07 -12.16 -19.98
C PRO A 175 -27.09 -13.25 -19.60
N VAL A 176 -26.62 -14.43 -19.19
CA VAL A 176 -27.49 -15.59 -18.88
C VAL A 176 -28.06 -15.52 -17.46
N VAL A 177 -27.43 -14.77 -16.56
CA VAL A 177 -27.79 -14.71 -15.13
C VAL A 177 -28.54 -13.42 -14.80
N SER A 178 -28.17 -12.30 -15.44
CA SER A 178 -28.51 -10.98 -14.91
C SER A 178 -29.58 -10.20 -15.68
N ALA A 179 -30.09 -10.68 -16.82
CA ALA A 179 -31.06 -9.89 -17.59
C ALA A 179 -32.36 -9.59 -16.80
N GLU A 180 -32.86 -10.54 -16.01
CA GLU A 180 -34.01 -10.32 -15.12
C GLU A 180 -33.60 -9.62 -13.82
N GLU A 181 -32.42 -9.91 -13.27
CA GLU A 181 -31.91 -9.23 -12.08
C GLU A 181 -31.66 -7.74 -12.32
N GLN A 182 -31.15 -7.35 -13.49
CA GLN A 182 -30.94 -5.95 -13.88
C GLN A 182 -32.26 -5.18 -14.05
N LYS A 183 -33.37 -5.86 -14.38
CA LYS A 183 -34.70 -5.23 -14.38
C LYS A 183 -35.21 -4.97 -12.97
N LEU A 184 -34.85 -5.84 -12.02
CA LEU A 184 -35.30 -5.80 -10.63
C LEU A 184 -34.41 -4.95 -9.74
N VAL A 185 -33.12 -4.87 -10.05
CA VAL A 185 -32.10 -4.17 -9.27
C VAL A 185 -31.49 -3.07 -10.13
N PRO A 186 -31.89 -1.80 -9.91
CA PRO A 186 -31.29 -0.67 -10.58
C PRO A 186 -29.77 -0.56 -10.29
N PRO A 187 -28.97 -0.03 -11.22
CA PRO A 187 -27.53 0.13 -11.07
C PRO A 187 -27.11 0.82 -9.77
N GLU A 188 -27.86 1.83 -9.34
CA GLU A 188 -27.58 2.62 -8.15
C GLU A 188 -27.75 1.77 -6.88
N VAL A 189 -28.77 0.91 -6.85
CA VAL A 189 -29.02 -0.04 -5.76
C VAL A 189 -27.92 -1.10 -5.73
N PHE A 190 -27.54 -1.61 -6.91
CA PHE A 190 -26.44 -2.55 -7.04
C PHE A 190 -25.12 -1.97 -6.51
N VAL A 191 -24.72 -0.79 -6.97
CA VAL A 191 -23.51 -0.10 -6.50
C VAL A 191 -23.58 0.20 -5.01
N ALA A 192 -24.72 0.68 -4.49
CA ALA A 192 -24.91 0.92 -3.07
C ALA A 192 -24.72 -0.38 -2.25
N SER A 193 -25.20 -1.53 -2.76
CA SER A 193 -25.02 -2.82 -2.11
C SER A 193 -23.54 -3.26 -2.07
N MET A 194 -22.80 -3.05 -3.16
CA MET A 194 -21.35 -3.29 -3.21
C MET A 194 -20.62 -2.41 -2.18
N ILE A 195 -20.88 -1.11 -2.16
CA ILE A 195 -20.25 -0.16 -1.22
C ILE A 195 -20.59 -0.50 0.23
N GLY A 196 -21.85 -0.87 0.51
CA GLY A 196 -22.27 -1.31 1.83
C GLY A 196 -21.52 -2.56 2.30
N ARG A 197 -21.37 -3.57 1.42
CA ARG A 197 -20.61 -4.79 1.73
C ARG A 197 -19.12 -4.48 1.91
N PHE A 198 -18.55 -3.67 1.03
CA PHE A 198 -17.13 -3.35 1.03
C PHE A 198 -16.72 -2.55 2.27
N ARG A 199 -17.59 -1.63 2.76
CA ARG A 199 -17.41 -0.95 4.04
C ARG A 199 -17.18 -1.95 5.17
N LEU A 200 -18.07 -2.95 5.30
CA LEU A 200 -17.98 -3.95 6.36
C LEU A 200 -16.70 -4.79 6.25
N GLN A 201 -16.33 -5.20 5.04
CA GLN A 201 -15.13 -6.01 4.80
C GLN A 201 -13.84 -5.22 5.09
N LEU A 202 -13.75 -3.95 4.68
CA LEU A 202 -12.60 -3.09 4.99
C LEU A 202 -12.50 -2.78 6.49
N THR A 203 -13.64 -2.55 7.16
CA THR A 203 -13.67 -2.42 8.63
C THR A 203 -13.19 -3.71 9.30
N ARG A 204 -13.60 -4.89 8.82
CA ARG A 204 -13.12 -6.18 9.33
C ARG A 204 -11.61 -6.33 9.14
N LEU A 205 -11.07 -5.98 7.97
CA LEU A 205 -9.63 -6.02 7.72
C LEU A 205 -8.84 -5.13 8.72
N TYR A 206 -9.34 -3.94 9.01
CA TYR A 206 -8.78 -3.08 10.05
C TYR A 206 -8.86 -3.71 11.46
N SER A 207 -9.99 -4.32 11.82
CA SER A 207 -10.16 -5.04 13.08
C SER A 207 -9.20 -6.22 13.23
N LEU A 208 -8.80 -6.85 12.13
CA LEU A 208 -7.79 -7.91 12.11
C LEU A 208 -6.34 -7.40 12.27
N GLY A 209 -6.12 -6.08 12.25
CA GLY A 209 -4.83 -5.45 12.57
C GLY A 209 -4.22 -4.65 11.43
N ALA A 210 -4.86 -4.59 10.26
CA ALA A 210 -4.35 -3.80 9.15
C ALA A 210 -4.33 -2.30 9.49
N ARG A 211 -3.21 -1.63 9.21
CA ARG A 211 -3.05 -0.18 9.41
C ARG A 211 -2.70 0.59 8.16
N LYS A 212 -2.05 -0.01 7.16
CA LYS A 212 -1.73 0.64 5.88
C LYS A 212 -2.51 -0.07 4.78
N ILE A 213 -3.71 0.41 4.50
CA ILE A 213 -4.67 -0.22 3.60
C ILE A 213 -4.73 0.60 2.30
N VAL A 214 -4.32 0.01 1.19
CA VAL A 214 -4.47 0.56 -0.16
C VAL A 214 -5.70 -0.09 -0.79
N VAL A 215 -6.69 0.74 -1.11
CA VAL A 215 -7.93 0.30 -1.75
C VAL A 215 -7.91 0.78 -3.19
N VAL A 216 -7.83 -0.15 -4.13
CA VAL A 216 -7.77 0.13 -5.57
C VAL A 216 -9.19 0.15 -6.12
N ASN A 217 -9.51 1.16 -6.93
CA ASN A 217 -10.81 1.29 -7.57
C ASN A 217 -10.95 0.36 -8.80
N VAL A 218 -12.11 0.39 -9.46
CA VAL A 218 -12.37 -0.43 -10.66
C VAL A 218 -11.85 0.30 -11.89
N GLY A 219 -11.10 -0.39 -12.77
CA GLY A 219 -10.61 0.18 -14.03
C GLY A 219 -11.71 0.46 -15.06
N PRO A 220 -11.39 1.00 -16.24
CA PRO A 220 -12.36 1.28 -17.29
C PRO A 220 -12.80 -0.02 -17.99
N ILE A 221 -13.66 -0.79 -17.33
CA ILE A 221 -14.09 -2.14 -17.77
C ILE A 221 -14.73 -2.14 -19.17
N GLY A 222 -15.41 -1.07 -19.58
CA GLY A 222 -15.96 -0.95 -20.94
C GLY A 222 -14.90 -0.82 -22.04
N CYS A 223 -13.64 -0.60 -21.68
CA CYS A 223 -12.53 -0.53 -22.62
C CYS A 223 -11.82 -1.86 -22.86
N ILE A 224 -12.11 -2.91 -22.07
CA ILE A 224 -11.46 -4.21 -22.26
C ILE A 224 -11.89 -4.85 -23.59
N PRO A 225 -11.05 -5.69 -24.21
CA PRO A 225 -11.40 -6.32 -25.49
C PRO A 225 -12.71 -7.12 -25.45
N TYR A 226 -13.00 -7.82 -24.35
CA TYR A 226 -14.25 -8.56 -24.17
C TYR A 226 -15.50 -7.68 -24.30
N GLU A 227 -15.56 -6.56 -23.58
CA GLU A 227 -16.72 -5.66 -23.64
C GLU A 227 -16.88 -5.03 -25.04
N ARG A 228 -15.77 -4.69 -25.69
CA ARG A 228 -15.79 -4.14 -27.06
C ARG A 228 -16.38 -5.14 -28.06
N ASP A 229 -15.96 -6.40 -27.99
CA ASP A 229 -16.45 -7.45 -28.90
C ASP A 229 -17.90 -7.87 -28.62
N LEU A 230 -18.37 -7.79 -27.37
CA LEU A 230 -19.77 -8.03 -27.05
C LEU A 230 -20.71 -6.88 -27.41
N ASN A 231 -20.17 -5.68 -27.63
CA ASN A 231 -20.94 -4.48 -27.93
C ASN A 231 -20.48 -3.84 -29.25
N PRO A 232 -20.66 -4.51 -30.40
CA PRO A 232 -20.13 -4.05 -31.70
C PRO A 232 -20.68 -2.70 -32.15
N THR A 233 -21.82 -2.26 -31.60
CA THR A 233 -22.39 -0.93 -31.84
C THR A 233 -21.52 0.21 -31.33
N ALA A 234 -20.58 -0.05 -30.42
CA ALA A 234 -19.61 0.94 -29.93
C ALA A 234 -18.45 1.18 -30.93
N GLY A 235 -18.33 0.36 -31.99
CA GLY A 235 -17.21 0.44 -32.94
C GLY A 235 -15.86 0.31 -32.22
N ASP A 236 -14.92 1.21 -32.55
CA ASP A 236 -13.58 1.24 -31.94
C ASP A 236 -13.53 1.99 -30.60
N SER A 237 -14.68 2.44 -30.07
CA SER A 237 -14.74 3.13 -28.78
C SER A 237 -14.90 2.16 -27.61
N CYS A 238 -14.57 2.63 -26.40
CA CYS A 238 -14.97 1.92 -25.19
C CYS A 238 -16.49 1.92 -25.03
N VAL A 239 -17.04 0.85 -24.46
CA VAL A 239 -18.47 0.74 -24.17
C VAL A 239 -18.83 1.66 -23.00
N SER A 240 -19.79 2.56 -23.23
CA SER A 240 -20.12 3.63 -22.27
C SER A 240 -20.76 3.09 -20.99
N ARG A 241 -21.68 2.12 -21.10
CA ARG A 241 -22.50 1.68 -19.96
C ARG A 241 -21.69 1.01 -18.84
N PRO A 242 -20.80 0.04 -19.11
CA PRO A 242 -19.93 -0.52 -18.06
C PRO A 242 -19.03 0.53 -17.42
N ASN A 243 -18.46 1.46 -18.21
CA ASN A 243 -17.63 2.54 -17.69
C ASN A 243 -18.41 3.51 -16.78
N GLN A 244 -19.65 3.86 -17.12
CA GLN A 244 -20.49 4.70 -16.25
C GLN A 244 -20.74 4.06 -14.89
N LEU A 245 -21.01 2.75 -14.84
CA LEU A 245 -21.24 2.04 -13.57
C LEU A 245 -19.95 1.89 -12.76
N ALA A 246 -18.82 1.62 -13.42
CA ALA A 246 -17.52 1.61 -12.76
C ALA A 246 -17.19 2.99 -12.16
N GLN A 247 -17.45 4.08 -12.89
CA GLN A 247 -17.26 5.44 -12.40
C GLN A 247 -18.18 5.77 -11.23
N LEU A 248 -19.46 5.38 -11.29
CA LEU A 248 -20.41 5.54 -10.18
C LEU A 248 -19.89 4.84 -8.91
N PHE A 249 -19.45 3.57 -9.04
CA PHE A 249 -18.84 2.84 -7.93
C PHE A 249 -17.56 3.52 -7.43
N ASN A 250 -16.68 3.98 -8.32
CA ASN A 250 -15.44 4.64 -7.94
C ASN A 250 -15.68 5.96 -7.19
N THR A 251 -16.72 6.72 -7.56
CA THR A 251 -17.13 7.93 -6.83
C THR A 251 -17.56 7.59 -5.40
N GLU A 252 -18.42 6.58 -5.23
CA GLU A 252 -18.86 6.14 -3.90
C GLU A 252 -17.73 5.51 -3.09
N LEU A 253 -16.83 4.76 -3.73
CA LEU A 253 -15.66 4.17 -3.09
C LEU A 253 -14.70 5.24 -2.58
N ARG A 254 -14.48 6.32 -3.35
CA ARG A 254 -13.65 7.44 -2.91
C ARG A 254 -14.24 8.10 -1.65
N SER A 255 -15.56 8.27 -1.60
CA SER A 255 -16.27 8.76 -0.41
C SER A 255 -16.13 7.80 0.77
N LEU A 256 -16.29 6.49 0.55
CA LEU A 256 -16.10 5.46 1.57
C LEU A 256 -14.66 5.46 2.11
N VAL A 257 -13.63 5.51 1.25
CA VAL A 257 -12.24 5.56 1.69
C VAL A 257 -12.02 6.79 2.57
N LYS A 258 -12.51 7.96 2.16
CA LYS A 258 -12.43 9.19 2.98
C LYS A 258 -13.11 9.03 4.34
N GLU A 259 -14.29 8.42 4.38
CA GLU A 259 -14.99 8.08 5.63
C GLU A 259 -14.13 7.17 6.52
N LEU A 260 -13.57 6.10 5.96
CA LEU A 260 -12.74 5.14 6.68
C LEU A 260 -11.42 5.75 7.17
N SER A 261 -10.74 6.58 6.36
CA SER A 261 -9.50 7.27 6.78
C SER A 261 -9.73 8.18 7.99
N THR A 262 -10.95 8.69 8.19
CA THR A 262 -11.27 9.54 9.36
C THR A 262 -11.77 8.75 10.58
N SER A 263 -12.50 7.65 10.35
CA SER A 263 -13.12 6.84 11.40
C SER A 263 -12.18 5.78 11.97
N LEU A 264 -11.31 5.18 11.15
CA LEU A 264 -10.38 4.13 11.55
C LEU A 264 -9.07 4.72 12.10
N LYS A 265 -9.08 5.07 13.39
CA LYS A 265 -7.97 5.76 14.06
C LYS A 265 -6.68 4.95 14.02
N GLY A 266 -5.56 5.65 13.80
CA GLY A 266 -4.23 5.03 13.73
C GLY A 266 -3.99 4.20 12.47
N SER A 267 -4.84 4.33 11.45
CA SER A 267 -4.65 3.72 10.13
C SER A 267 -4.52 4.76 9.02
N PHE A 268 -3.87 4.36 7.94
CA PHE A 268 -3.85 5.01 6.65
C PHE A 268 -4.65 4.16 5.69
N VAL A 269 -5.82 4.67 5.31
CA VAL A 269 -6.60 4.11 4.20
C VAL A 269 -6.38 5.03 2.99
N VAL A 270 -5.81 4.47 1.93
CA VAL A 270 -5.38 5.18 0.72
C VAL A 270 -6.23 4.73 -0.44
N TYR A 271 -6.71 5.68 -1.23
CA TYR A 271 -7.48 5.42 -2.44
C TYR A 271 -6.54 5.43 -3.65
N ALA A 272 -6.51 4.32 -4.40
CA ALA A 272 -5.74 4.15 -5.63
C ALA A 272 -6.67 4.18 -6.85
N ASP A 273 -6.46 5.12 -7.76
CA ASP A 273 -7.27 5.39 -8.94
C ASP A 273 -6.71 4.68 -10.19
N ILE A 274 -6.85 3.36 -10.25
CA ILE A 274 -6.46 2.61 -11.45
C ILE A 274 -7.32 2.96 -12.66
N TYR A 275 -8.56 3.45 -12.46
CA TYR A 275 -9.36 3.98 -13.56
C TYR A 275 -8.64 5.12 -14.28
N HIS A 276 -8.18 6.12 -13.53
CA HIS A 276 -7.40 7.25 -14.07
C HIS A 276 -6.13 6.77 -14.78
N ILE A 277 -5.34 5.89 -14.13
CA ILE A 277 -4.09 5.39 -14.69
C ILE A 277 -4.31 4.64 -16.00
N VAL A 278 -5.27 3.71 -16.04
CA VAL A 278 -5.53 2.91 -17.24
C VAL A 278 -6.16 3.76 -18.33
N ALA A 279 -7.05 4.70 -18.01
CA ALA A 279 -7.59 5.63 -19.00
C ALA A 279 -6.49 6.49 -19.64
N ASP A 280 -5.52 6.98 -18.85
CA ASP A 280 -4.34 7.70 -19.33
C ASP A 280 -3.47 6.83 -20.25
N VAL A 281 -3.18 5.59 -19.85
CA VAL A 281 -2.45 4.62 -20.69
C VAL A 281 -3.19 4.36 -22.00
N LEU A 282 -4.50 4.17 -21.99
CA LEU A 282 -5.30 3.90 -23.18
C LEU A 282 -5.41 5.11 -24.11
N GLN A 283 -5.40 6.33 -23.57
CA GLN A 283 -5.44 7.56 -24.36
C GLN A 283 -4.07 7.90 -24.97
N ASN A 284 -2.99 7.54 -24.27
CA ASN A 284 -1.61 7.94 -24.59
C ASN A 284 -0.70 6.73 -24.88
N TYR A 285 -1.27 5.61 -25.34
CA TYR A 285 -0.54 4.33 -25.45
C TYR A 285 0.68 4.41 -26.38
N GLU A 286 0.62 5.24 -27.44
CA GLU A 286 1.72 5.46 -28.39
C GLU A 286 2.86 6.30 -27.79
N SER A 287 2.56 7.17 -26.82
CA SER A 287 3.45 8.21 -26.30
C SER A 287 3.92 7.98 -24.86
N TYR A 288 3.50 6.89 -24.21
CA TYR A 288 3.98 6.55 -22.88
C TYR A 288 5.51 6.32 -22.90
N GLY A 289 6.27 7.17 -22.20
CA GLY A 289 7.75 7.10 -22.14
C GLY A 289 8.49 7.75 -23.32
N THR A 290 9.83 7.59 -23.38
CA THR A 290 10.70 8.10 -24.45
C THR A 290 10.85 7.14 -25.64
N GLN A 291 10.25 5.95 -25.56
CA GLN A 291 10.13 4.97 -26.64
C GLN A 291 8.66 4.64 -26.79
N ARG A 292 8.11 4.54 -28.02
CA ARG A 292 6.72 4.09 -28.24
C ARG A 292 6.45 2.81 -27.45
N CYS A 293 5.67 2.91 -26.36
CA CYS A 293 5.49 1.81 -25.42
C CYS A 293 4.57 0.73 -25.98
N PHE A 294 3.41 1.11 -26.52
CA PHE A 294 2.43 0.19 -27.07
C PHE A 294 2.06 0.52 -28.52
N ASP A 295 1.79 -0.51 -29.31
CA ASP A 295 1.26 -0.42 -30.67
C ASP A 295 -0.28 -0.45 -30.66
N THR A 296 -0.91 -0.99 -29.61
CA THR A 296 -2.36 -1.01 -29.45
C THR A 296 -2.79 -0.94 -27.98
N GLY A 297 -3.82 -0.14 -27.75
CA GLY A 297 -4.55 -0.05 -26.48
C GLY A 297 -5.87 -0.81 -26.46
N SER A 298 -6.34 -1.41 -27.57
CA SER A 298 -7.70 -1.96 -27.66
C SER A 298 -7.75 -3.46 -27.95
N PHE A 299 -6.67 -4.05 -28.45
CA PHE A 299 -6.63 -5.43 -28.91
C PHE A 299 -5.88 -6.35 -27.93
N ALA A 300 -6.37 -7.58 -27.72
CA ALA A 300 -5.75 -8.59 -26.86
C ALA A 300 -4.57 -9.28 -27.56
N CYS A 301 -3.42 -9.38 -26.90
CA CYS A 301 -2.26 -10.09 -27.47
C CYS A 301 -2.48 -11.60 -27.60
N CYS A 302 -3.10 -12.23 -26.61
CA CYS A 302 -3.48 -13.63 -26.55
C CYS A 302 -4.98 -13.77 -26.84
N TYR A 303 -5.31 -14.33 -28.00
CA TYR A 303 -6.69 -14.38 -28.46
C TYR A 303 -6.94 -15.60 -29.36
N VAL A 304 -8.21 -15.96 -29.51
CA VAL A 304 -8.67 -16.96 -30.49
C VAL A 304 -9.54 -16.30 -31.56
N ALA A 305 -10.48 -15.45 -31.15
CA ALA A 305 -11.46 -14.80 -32.01
C ALA A 305 -11.92 -13.45 -31.45
N GLY A 306 -12.59 -12.65 -32.28
CA GLY A 306 -13.08 -11.32 -31.95
C GLY A 306 -12.35 -10.21 -32.72
N ASN A 307 -13.02 -9.08 -32.95
CA ASN A 307 -12.44 -7.92 -33.63
C ASN A 307 -11.38 -7.24 -32.76
N PHE A 308 -11.49 -7.38 -31.44
CA PHE A 308 -10.50 -6.94 -30.46
C PHE A 308 -9.77 -8.11 -29.80
N GLY A 309 -10.06 -9.35 -30.23
CA GLY A 309 -9.54 -10.57 -29.61
C GLY A 309 -10.23 -10.94 -28.28
N GLY A 310 -11.44 -10.43 -28.05
CA GLY A 310 -12.17 -10.49 -26.79
C GLY A 310 -13.19 -11.63 -26.64
N LEU A 311 -13.51 -12.39 -27.71
CA LEU A 311 -14.64 -13.33 -27.67
C LEU A 311 -14.37 -14.66 -26.96
N ILE A 312 -13.11 -15.10 -26.94
CA ILE A 312 -12.74 -16.40 -26.39
C ILE A 312 -11.52 -16.23 -25.48
N PRO A 313 -11.58 -16.72 -24.23
CA PRO A 313 -10.46 -16.63 -23.28
C PRO A 313 -9.15 -17.18 -23.84
N CYS A 314 -8.04 -16.60 -23.38
CA CYS A 314 -6.70 -17.07 -23.69
C CYS A 314 -6.49 -18.50 -23.16
N GLY A 315 -5.91 -19.38 -23.98
CA GLY A 315 -5.62 -20.77 -23.63
C GLY A 315 -4.69 -21.46 -24.63
N PRO A 316 -4.50 -22.79 -24.52
CA PRO A 316 -3.47 -23.51 -25.28
C PRO A 316 -3.59 -23.41 -26.81
N SER A 317 -4.78 -23.15 -27.33
CA SER A 317 -5.05 -22.99 -28.77
C SER A 317 -5.02 -21.53 -29.24
N SER A 318 -4.71 -20.57 -28.37
CA SER A 318 -4.70 -19.15 -28.71
C SER A 318 -3.50 -18.77 -29.55
N LYS A 319 -3.69 -17.77 -30.42
CA LYS A 319 -2.60 -17.03 -31.03
C LYS A 319 -2.04 -16.05 -30.01
N VAL A 320 -0.73 -15.80 -30.10
CA VAL A 320 -0.03 -14.81 -29.28
C VAL A 320 0.60 -13.80 -30.23
N CYS A 321 0.47 -12.51 -29.90
CA CYS A 321 1.08 -11.44 -30.67
C CYS A 321 2.62 -11.56 -30.73
N PRO A 322 3.29 -11.02 -31.77
CA PRO A 322 4.74 -11.18 -31.93
C PRO A 322 5.57 -10.51 -30.84
N ASP A 323 5.19 -9.29 -30.44
CA ASP A 323 5.83 -8.54 -29.35
C ASP A 323 4.80 -8.19 -28.28
N ARG A 324 4.82 -8.95 -27.19
CA ARG A 324 3.89 -8.82 -26.06
C ARG A 324 4.08 -7.51 -25.29
N SER A 325 5.26 -6.89 -25.38
CA SER A 325 5.52 -5.61 -24.72
C SER A 325 4.79 -4.45 -25.38
N LYS A 326 4.28 -4.64 -26.62
CA LYS A 326 3.58 -3.63 -27.42
C LYS A 326 2.06 -3.65 -27.27
N TYR A 327 1.52 -4.45 -26.37
CA TYR A 327 0.06 -4.55 -26.16
C TYR A 327 -0.29 -4.15 -24.74
N VAL A 328 -1.28 -3.27 -24.58
CA VAL A 328 -1.82 -2.95 -23.25
C VAL A 328 -2.51 -4.18 -22.64
N PHE A 329 -3.26 -4.92 -23.44
CA PHE A 329 -4.01 -6.10 -23.01
C PHE A 329 -3.29 -7.40 -23.36
N TRP A 330 -3.14 -8.27 -22.36
CA TRP A 330 -2.68 -9.63 -22.58
C TRP A 330 -3.78 -10.49 -23.19
N ASP A 331 -4.97 -10.48 -22.60
CA ASP A 331 -6.08 -11.34 -23.01
C ASP A 331 -7.40 -10.52 -23.06
N PRO A 332 -8.59 -11.13 -23.25
CA PRO A 332 -9.84 -10.39 -23.32
C PRO A 332 -10.17 -9.46 -22.15
N TYR A 333 -9.54 -9.66 -20.98
CA TYR A 333 -9.87 -8.97 -19.74
C TYR A 333 -8.65 -8.29 -19.10
N HIS A 334 -7.47 -8.91 -19.19
CA HIS A 334 -6.35 -8.60 -18.33
C HIS A 334 -5.24 -7.80 -19.03
N PRO A 335 -4.59 -6.88 -18.30
CA PRO A 335 -3.40 -6.18 -18.78
C PRO A 335 -2.20 -7.11 -19.01
N SER A 336 -1.33 -6.71 -19.92
CA SER A 336 -0.01 -7.34 -20.12
C SER A 336 0.94 -7.06 -18.97
N ASP A 337 2.02 -7.83 -18.88
CA ASP A 337 3.13 -7.55 -17.96
C ASP A 337 3.63 -6.11 -18.08
N ALA A 338 3.78 -5.61 -19.30
CA ALA A 338 4.24 -4.26 -19.57
C ALA A 338 3.28 -3.20 -19.03
N ALA A 339 1.97 -3.39 -19.23
CA ALA A 339 0.95 -2.52 -18.64
C ALA A 339 0.92 -2.61 -17.11
N ASN A 340 1.04 -3.82 -16.55
CA ASN A 340 1.09 -4.04 -15.09
C ASN A 340 2.27 -3.32 -14.43
N VAL A 341 3.44 -3.32 -15.06
CA VAL A 341 4.62 -2.58 -14.58
C VAL A 341 4.36 -1.08 -14.54
N ILE A 342 3.75 -0.53 -15.58
CA ILE A 342 3.40 0.90 -15.64
C ILE A 342 2.41 1.25 -14.53
N ILE A 343 1.34 0.46 -14.40
CA ILE A 343 0.31 0.65 -13.37
C ILE A 343 0.93 0.59 -11.97
N ALA A 344 1.71 -0.46 -11.68
CA ALA A 344 2.38 -0.63 -10.39
C ALA A 344 3.32 0.55 -10.11
N LYS A 345 4.08 1.03 -11.10
CA LYS A 345 4.96 2.20 -10.94
C LYS A 345 4.18 3.47 -10.62
N ARG A 346 3.05 3.73 -11.29
CA ARG A 346 2.18 4.88 -10.98
C ARG A 346 1.61 4.80 -9.56
N LEU A 347 1.27 3.60 -9.06
CA LEU A 347 0.81 3.43 -7.68
C LEU A 347 1.95 3.57 -6.64
N LEU A 348 3.16 3.13 -6.99
CA LEU A 348 4.33 3.19 -6.12
C LEU A 348 4.92 4.60 -6.01
N ASP A 349 4.97 5.33 -7.13
CA ASP A 349 5.75 6.57 -7.30
C ASP A 349 4.94 7.76 -7.81
N GLY A 350 3.68 7.56 -8.22
CA GLY A 350 2.84 8.58 -8.82
C GLY A 350 2.41 9.67 -7.84
N ASP A 351 1.68 10.64 -8.38
CA ASP A 351 1.17 11.79 -7.64
C ASP A 351 -0.23 11.53 -7.07
N SER A 352 -0.84 12.57 -6.51
CA SER A 352 -2.16 12.49 -5.88
C SER A 352 -3.32 12.24 -6.85
N ASN A 353 -3.11 12.33 -8.17
CA ASN A 353 -4.11 11.96 -9.16
C ASN A 353 -4.25 10.44 -9.27
N ASP A 354 -3.14 9.71 -9.11
CA ASP A 354 -3.12 8.25 -9.16
C ASP A 354 -3.48 7.62 -7.82
N ILE A 355 -2.98 8.20 -6.74
CA ILE A 355 -3.09 7.60 -5.42
C ILE A 355 -3.09 8.68 -4.35
N THR A 356 -4.13 8.71 -3.53
CA THR A 356 -4.39 9.82 -2.61
C THR A 356 -4.61 9.32 -1.18
N PRO A 357 -4.02 9.98 -0.16
CA PRO A 357 -3.30 11.26 -0.22
C PRO A 357 -1.82 11.18 -0.57
N MET A 358 -1.25 9.97 -0.69
CA MET A 358 0.18 9.75 -0.92
C MET A 358 0.39 8.41 -1.63
N ASN A 359 1.54 8.25 -2.27
CA ASN A 359 1.89 6.99 -2.93
C ASN A 359 2.41 5.92 -1.96
N ILE A 360 2.52 4.69 -2.45
CA ILE A 360 2.83 3.54 -1.60
C ILE A 360 4.23 3.65 -0.98
N ARG A 361 5.21 4.24 -1.68
CA ARG A 361 6.57 4.41 -1.12
C ARG A 361 6.62 5.45 0.01
N GLN A 362 5.66 6.38 0.05
CA GLN A 362 5.52 7.37 1.11
C GLN A 362 4.83 6.81 2.36
N LEU A 363 3.98 5.77 2.23
CA LEU A 363 3.21 5.20 3.36
C LEU A 363 4.07 4.79 4.57
N PRO A 364 5.18 4.04 4.41
CA PRO A 364 6.02 3.65 5.56
C PRO A 364 6.73 4.82 6.23
N LEU A 365 6.97 5.93 5.51
CA LEU A 365 7.69 7.09 6.03
C LEU A 365 6.80 7.98 6.92
N TYR A 366 5.48 7.89 6.73
CA TYR A 366 4.54 8.74 7.45
C TYR A 366 4.45 8.38 8.94
N ASP A 367 4.60 7.09 9.30
CA ASP A 367 4.71 6.65 10.70
C ASP A 367 5.85 7.36 11.43
N THR A 368 7.00 7.54 10.76
CA THR A 368 8.19 8.16 11.34
C THR A 368 7.99 9.66 11.56
N ILE A 369 7.39 10.37 10.61
CA ILE A 369 7.17 11.82 10.71
C ILE A 369 6.07 12.14 11.72
N GLY A 370 4.98 11.37 11.76
CA GLY A 370 3.92 11.50 12.75
C GLY A 370 4.45 11.36 14.18
N ASN A 371 5.24 10.31 14.42
CA ASN A 371 5.89 10.08 15.71
C ASN A 371 6.88 11.20 16.08
N LEU A 372 7.66 11.71 15.11
CA LEU A 372 8.59 12.84 15.36
C LEU A 372 7.85 14.14 15.70
N ILE A 373 6.74 14.44 15.01
CA ILE A 373 5.90 15.60 15.31
C ILE A 373 5.30 15.46 16.71
N GLU A 374 4.79 14.29 17.06
CA GLU A 374 4.21 14.04 18.38
C GLU A 374 5.24 14.15 19.50
N LEU A 375 6.45 13.59 19.31
CA LEU A 375 7.60 13.75 20.22
C LEU A 375 8.03 15.22 20.36
N SER A 376 8.00 15.99 19.27
CA SER A 376 8.35 17.41 19.30
C SER A 376 7.34 18.25 20.09
N LYS A 377 6.03 17.90 20.00
CA LYS A 377 4.96 18.53 20.79
C LYS A 377 5.11 18.22 22.27
N THR A 378 5.39 16.97 22.62
CA THR A 378 5.63 16.59 24.04
C THR A 378 6.88 17.25 24.60
N ALA A 379 7.94 17.38 23.81
CA ALA A 379 9.15 18.10 24.21
C ALA A 379 8.90 19.61 24.41
N ALA A 380 8.05 20.22 23.58
CA ALA A 380 7.65 21.61 23.73
C ALA A 380 6.80 21.84 24.99
N GLU A 381 5.83 20.96 25.26
CA GLU A 381 5.01 20.98 26.48
C GLU A 381 5.86 20.81 27.75
N TRP A 382 6.85 19.91 27.72
CA TRP A 382 7.80 19.72 28.81
C TRP A 382 8.64 20.98 29.07
N ARG A 383 9.12 21.65 28.02
CA ARG A 383 9.86 22.92 28.15
C ARG A 383 9.00 24.02 28.76
N ILE A 384 7.75 24.15 28.35
CA ILE A 384 6.80 25.13 28.92
C ILE A 384 6.59 24.86 30.41
N ALA A 385 6.35 23.60 30.79
CA ALA A 385 6.19 23.22 32.19
C ALA A 385 7.46 23.46 33.03
N HIS A 386 8.65 23.25 32.46
CA HIS A 386 9.92 23.49 33.13
C HIS A 386 10.19 24.98 33.34
N VAL A 387 9.90 25.83 32.34
CA VAL A 387 10.03 27.30 32.43
C VAL A 387 9.07 27.85 33.48
N GLN A 388 7.79 27.43 33.46
CA GLN A 388 6.81 27.84 34.48
C GLN A 388 7.18 27.40 35.90
N LYS A 389 7.83 26.24 36.06
CA LYS A 389 8.35 25.76 37.35
C LYS A 389 9.52 26.62 37.85
N ASN A 390 10.39 27.08 36.95
CA ASN A 390 11.50 27.96 37.28
C ASN A 390 11.03 29.40 37.56
N GLU A 391 10.04 29.91 36.85
CA GLU A 391 9.41 31.22 37.11
C GLU A 391 8.73 31.26 38.49
N LYS A 392 8.03 30.18 38.88
CA LYS A 392 7.45 30.04 40.23
C LYS A 392 8.51 29.95 41.33
N ARG A 393 9.69 29.40 41.04
CA ARG A 393 10.86 29.38 41.95
C ARG A 393 11.48 30.76 42.12
N SER A 394 11.58 31.55 41.05
CA SER A 394 12.05 32.95 41.12
C SER A 394 11.05 33.91 41.78
N ALA A 395 9.76 33.54 41.84
CA ALA A 395 8.70 34.31 42.50
C ALA A 395 8.52 34.00 44.01
N GLY A 396 9.41 33.21 44.62
CA GLY A 396 9.41 32.97 46.07
C GLY A 396 8.32 32.02 46.59
N ALA A 397 7.63 31.28 45.72
CA ALA A 397 6.64 30.29 46.14
C ALA A 397 7.32 28.96 46.52
N THR A 398 7.00 28.45 47.71
CA THR A 398 7.47 27.14 48.21
C THR A 398 6.80 26.02 47.40
N ILE A 399 7.60 25.22 46.67
CA ILE A 399 7.11 24.03 45.94
C ILE A 399 7.53 22.79 46.73
N PRO A 400 6.64 21.79 46.96
CA PRO A 400 7.00 20.54 47.64
C PRO A 400 8.16 19.82 46.95
N THR A 401 9.09 19.28 47.74
CA THR A 401 10.38 18.73 47.28
C THR A 401 10.32 17.37 46.59
N GLU A 402 9.15 16.77 46.38
CA GLU A 402 9.02 15.57 45.55
C GLU A 402 7.77 15.66 44.67
N SER A 403 7.98 15.61 43.36
CA SER A 403 6.93 15.23 42.43
C SER A 403 7.48 14.15 41.51
N SER A 404 7.29 12.90 41.91
CA SER A 404 7.36 11.75 41.01
C SER A 404 6.20 11.86 40.02
N PHE A 405 6.49 12.13 38.75
CA PHE A 405 5.49 11.97 37.69
C PHE A 405 5.63 10.59 37.07
N LEU A 406 4.62 9.76 37.28
CA LEU A 406 4.43 8.50 36.57
C LEU A 406 4.02 8.81 35.13
N TRP A 407 4.94 8.64 34.18
CA TRP A 407 4.56 8.58 32.77
C TRP A 407 3.98 7.20 32.48
N ARG A 408 2.76 7.14 31.93
CA ARG A 408 2.22 5.95 31.26
C ARG A 408 2.17 6.24 29.77
N SER A 409 2.92 5.47 28.97
CA SER A 409 2.66 5.40 27.53
C SER A 409 1.22 4.94 27.27
N GLY A 410 0.68 5.27 26.10
CA GLY A 410 -0.48 4.57 25.53
C GLY A 410 -0.29 3.05 25.33
N ARG A 411 0.88 2.50 25.68
CA ARG A 411 1.23 1.07 25.70
C ARG A 411 1.58 0.54 27.11
N GLY A 412 1.10 1.17 28.18
CA GLY A 412 1.09 0.58 29.53
C GLY A 412 2.41 0.48 30.32
N ASN A 413 3.57 0.83 29.74
CA ASN A 413 4.84 0.83 30.50
C ASN A 413 5.09 2.16 31.24
N SER A 414 5.69 2.04 32.43
CA SER A 414 6.00 3.15 33.36
C SER A 414 7.51 3.37 33.49
N TYR A 415 7.98 4.61 33.43
CA TYR A 415 9.40 4.96 33.64
C TYR A 415 9.55 6.08 34.68
N ASN A 416 10.57 5.99 35.54
CA ASN A 416 10.93 7.03 36.52
C ASN A 416 12.15 7.83 36.03
N LEU A 417 12.06 9.16 36.13
CA LEU A 417 13.16 10.09 35.85
C LEU A 417 13.51 10.86 37.12
N THR A 418 14.77 10.76 37.56
CA THR A 418 15.31 11.47 38.74
C THR A 418 16.41 12.44 38.31
N ALA A 419 16.43 13.66 38.84
CA ALA A 419 17.40 14.71 38.49
C ALA A 419 18.38 15.02 39.64
N TYR A 420 19.64 15.31 39.31
CA TYR A 420 20.65 15.90 40.22
C TYR A 420 21.02 17.32 39.77
N THR A 421 21.28 18.23 40.72
CA THR A 421 21.69 19.62 40.48
C THR A 421 23.17 19.84 40.80
N SER A 422 23.92 20.53 39.92
CA SER A 422 25.22 21.12 40.26
C SER A 422 25.29 22.59 39.86
N GLN A 423 25.93 23.38 40.73
CA GLN A 423 25.90 24.84 40.85
C GLN A 423 27.18 25.49 40.26
N GLU A 424 27.09 26.79 39.93
CA GLU A 424 28.17 27.79 39.70
C GLU A 424 28.99 27.81 38.37
N ARG A 425 28.83 28.87 37.55
CA ARG A 425 29.64 30.11 37.61
C ARG A 425 29.10 31.22 36.68
N LYS A 426 29.35 32.48 37.06
CA LYS A 426 28.84 33.75 36.50
C LYS A 426 29.94 34.56 35.79
N ASP A 427 29.47 35.39 34.85
CA ASP A 427 29.98 36.68 34.31
C ASP A 427 31.16 36.72 33.30
N VAL A 428 30.93 37.30 32.10
CA VAL A 428 31.30 38.69 31.67
C VAL A 428 30.98 38.94 30.16
N ASP A 429 30.16 39.98 29.94
CA ASP A 429 30.01 40.99 28.86
C ASP A 429 29.88 40.73 27.33
N ALA A 430 28.67 41.05 26.84
CA ALA A 430 28.25 41.98 25.78
C ALA A 430 29.17 42.38 24.59
N ALA A 431 28.72 42.11 23.35
CA ALA A 431 28.30 43.13 22.36
C ALA A 431 27.91 42.51 20.99
N SER A 432 27.00 43.20 20.29
CA SER A 432 26.68 43.14 18.84
C SER A 432 25.48 42.30 18.35
N ASN A 433 24.38 43.02 18.12
CA ASN A 433 23.21 42.69 17.29
C ASN A 433 23.55 42.14 15.89
N ARG A 434 22.87 41.05 15.49
CA ARG A 434 22.11 40.96 14.20
C ARG A 434 21.26 39.65 14.12
N ASN A 435 19.96 39.86 13.96
CA ASN A 435 18.89 39.04 13.35
C ASN A 435 18.80 37.51 13.52
N CYS A 436 17.62 37.13 14.02
CA CYS A 436 16.97 35.85 14.18
C CYS A 436 17.04 34.88 12.99
N CYS A 437 17.44 33.64 13.29
CA CYS A 437 16.74 32.38 12.99
C CYS A 437 17.54 31.23 13.65
N LEU A 438 17.30 30.96 14.94
CA LEU A 438 17.96 29.89 15.69
C LEU A 438 17.04 28.65 15.74
N PHE A 439 17.37 27.62 14.98
CA PHE A 439 17.01 26.24 15.34
C PHE A 439 17.94 25.77 16.46
N PRO A 440 17.46 25.22 17.59
CA PRO A 440 18.38 24.73 18.61
C PRO A 440 18.97 23.38 18.19
N LEU A 441 20.30 23.36 18.00
CA LEU A 441 21.13 22.17 18.04
C LEU A 441 20.94 21.47 19.39
N VAL A 442 20.63 20.18 19.39
CA VAL A 442 20.70 19.33 20.59
C VAL A 442 22.12 18.76 20.66
N VAL A 443 22.90 19.19 21.65
CA VAL A 443 24.21 18.60 21.96
C VAL A 443 24.02 17.60 23.09
N LEU A 444 24.17 16.30 22.78
CA LEU A 444 24.25 15.25 23.79
C LEU A 444 25.67 15.23 24.39
N HIS A 445 25.82 15.52 25.68
CA HIS A 445 27.05 15.25 26.41
C HIS A 445 26.98 13.84 27.01
N SER A 446 27.96 13.00 26.65
CA SER A 446 28.21 11.71 27.31
C SER A 446 29.14 11.92 28.51
N PRO A 447 28.81 11.47 29.73
CA PRO A 447 29.75 11.51 30.84
C PRO A 447 30.67 10.30 30.79
N VAL A 448 31.90 10.50 30.31
CA VAL A 448 32.99 9.52 30.54
C VAL A 448 33.50 9.70 31.97
N ARG A 449 33.48 8.62 32.77
CA ARG A 449 34.50 8.37 33.79
C ARG A 449 34.90 6.90 33.82
N ASN A 450 36.19 6.71 33.60
CA ASN A 450 37.11 5.73 34.18
C ASN A 450 36.62 4.28 34.32
N ASN A 451 37.14 3.41 33.45
CA ASN A 451 38.02 2.35 33.92
C ASN A 451 39.02 1.96 32.84
N SER A 452 40.27 1.97 33.24
CA SER A 452 41.42 1.38 32.56
C SER A 452 41.22 -0.13 32.43
N LEU A 453 41.55 -0.72 31.28
CA LEU A 453 42.34 -1.95 31.15
C LEU A 453 42.61 -2.28 29.68
N LEU A 454 43.87 -2.61 29.41
CA LEU A 454 44.40 -3.12 28.15
C LEU A 454 43.82 -4.51 27.81
N PHE A 455 43.23 -4.66 26.62
CA PHE A 455 43.77 -5.40 25.46
C PHE A 455 42.81 -5.27 24.28
#